data_AF-A0A936MT40-F1
#
_entry.id   AF-A0A936MT40-F1
#
_cell.length_a   1.000
_cell.length_b   1.000
_cell.length_c   1.000
_cell.angle_alpha   90.00
_cell.angle_beta   90.00
_cell.angle_gamma   90.00
#
_symmetry.space_group_name_H-M   'P 1'
#
loop_
_entity.id
_entity.type
_entity.pdbx_description
1 polymer ?
#
loop_
_entity_poly.entity_id
_entity_poly.type
_entity_poly.pdbx_seq_one_letter_code
_entity_poly.pdbx_strand_id
1 'polypeptide(L)'
;MVKAVQTIVATTALFVAACNMGSSDVKPTTETKSAATPEAKATNAAPANAPANVPATAKANAAVATAQPATGTQPAVATPQQQTYPLDAIKAVADDCTSPQVLLATAPKSVGPDYAWHVTRQAMLANQQFKVVNYMPTLPGEVYIGPYGYTDGAFALVARCSDGATCNRLAAMYKAIVRSSRPQVVCGTPIQGISSTPIGSFRWDADPKANLPRDGELQALCARLSACTIASDQSTPGDPFLDCQKAPAKFKTDCAKRYPCAEVIACAGK
;
A
#
# COMPACT_ATOMS: atom_id res chain seq x y z
N MET A 1 28.63 22.99 -56.16
CA MET A 1 28.49 21.68 -55.48
C MET A 1 27.92 21.93 -54.09
N VAL A 2 26.60 21.77 -53.94
CA VAL A 2 25.90 22.00 -52.66
C VAL A 2 25.52 20.62 -52.11
N LYS A 3 26.10 20.23 -50.97
CA LYS A 3 25.75 18.98 -50.27
C LYS A 3 24.50 19.23 -49.43
N ALA A 4 23.40 18.58 -49.80
CA ALA A 4 22.19 18.53 -48.99
C ALA A 4 22.39 17.57 -47.81
N VAL A 5 22.15 18.06 -46.59
CA VAL A 5 22.11 17.28 -45.35
C VAL A 5 20.68 16.82 -45.13
N GLN A 6 20.46 15.52 -45.12
CA GLN A 6 19.15 14.89 -44.97
C GLN A 6 18.95 14.54 -43.49
N THR A 7 18.13 15.33 -42.80
CA THR A 7 17.75 15.11 -41.39
C THR A 7 16.66 14.04 -41.33
N ILE A 8 16.98 12.90 -40.70
CA ILE A 8 16.00 11.83 -40.42
C ILE A 8 15.33 12.15 -39.08
N VAL A 9 14.06 12.52 -39.12
CA VAL A 9 13.20 12.61 -37.93
C VAL A 9 12.64 11.22 -37.65
N ALA A 10 13.14 10.58 -36.59
CA ALA A 10 12.61 9.31 -36.11
C ALA A 10 11.33 9.57 -35.29
N THR A 11 10.18 9.22 -35.87
CA THR A 11 8.88 9.26 -35.20
C THR A 11 8.74 8.02 -34.31
N THR A 12 8.94 8.18 -33.00
CA THR A 12 8.67 7.12 -32.02
C THR A 12 7.16 7.00 -31.80
N ALA A 13 6.54 5.96 -32.37
CA ALA A 13 5.15 5.61 -32.09
C ALA A 13 5.02 5.05 -30.65
N LEU A 14 4.24 5.74 -29.82
CA LEU A 14 3.78 5.24 -28.52
C LEU A 14 2.76 4.12 -28.75
N PHE A 15 3.08 2.89 -28.35
CA PHE A 15 2.09 1.83 -28.19
C PHE A 15 1.28 2.09 -26.91
N VAL A 16 0.05 2.57 -27.08
CA VAL A 16 -0.99 2.55 -26.05
C VAL A 16 -1.58 1.14 -26.02
N ALA A 17 -1.17 0.33 -25.04
CA ALA A 17 -1.82 -0.93 -24.75
C ALA A 17 -3.18 -0.63 -24.07
N ALA A 18 -4.24 -0.62 -24.88
CA ALA A 18 -5.62 -0.52 -24.39
C ALA A 18 -6.02 -1.85 -23.72
N CYS A 19 -6.15 -1.84 -22.40
CA CYS A 19 -6.92 -2.86 -21.69
C CYS A 19 -8.41 -2.64 -21.99
N ASN A 20 -8.88 -3.22 -23.08
CA ASN A 20 -10.29 -3.30 -23.43
C ASN A 20 -10.95 -4.36 -22.53
N MET A 21 -11.48 -3.95 -21.39
CA MET A 21 -12.36 -4.80 -20.57
C MET A 21 -13.71 -4.91 -21.29
N GLY A 22 -14.06 -6.12 -21.70
CA GLY A 22 -15.31 -6.42 -22.39
C GLY A 22 -16.52 -5.93 -21.60
N SER A 23 -17.28 -5.03 -22.22
CA SER A 23 -18.67 -4.76 -21.87
C SER A 23 -19.49 -6.00 -22.20
N SER A 24 -19.99 -6.68 -21.18
CA SER A 24 -21.11 -7.59 -21.34
C SER A 24 -22.39 -6.77 -21.40
N ASP A 25 -23.09 -6.84 -22.53
CA ASP A 25 -24.44 -6.37 -22.74
C ASP A 25 -25.38 -6.83 -21.61
N VAL A 26 -25.82 -5.89 -20.78
CA VAL A 26 -26.97 -6.08 -19.89
C VAL A 26 -28.12 -5.23 -20.41
N LYS A 27 -29.13 -5.96 -20.90
CA LYS A 27 -30.43 -5.49 -21.39
C LYS A 27 -31.16 -4.61 -20.35
N PRO A 28 -31.84 -3.53 -20.76
CA PRO A 28 -32.56 -2.66 -19.85
C PRO A 28 -33.89 -3.30 -19.42
N THR A 29 -34.13 -3.36 -18.11
CA THR A 29 -35.44 -3.67 -17.53
C THR A 29 -35.94 -2.46 -16.76
N THR A 30 -36.91 -1.80 -17.39
CA THR A 30 -38.13 -1.15 -16.87
C THR A 30 -38.19 -0.66 -15.42
N GLU A 31 -38.48 0.65 -15.32
CA GLU A 31 -39.31 1.36 -14.34
C GLU A 31 -39.62 0.68 -13.00
N THR A 32 -39.19 1.31 -11.90
CA THR A 32 -40.00 1.34 -10.67
C THR A 32 -40.02 2.74 -10.05
N LYS A 33 -41.22 3.29 -10.17
CA LYS A 33 -41.89 4.42 -9.54
C LYS A 33 -41.43 4.76 -8.10
N SER A 34 -41.23 6.06 -7.87
CA SER A 34 -41.09 6.73 -6.57
C SER A 34 -42.16 6.34 -5.55
N ALA A 35 -41.73 6.21 -4.29
CA ALA A 35 -42.60 6.32 -3.12
C ALA A 35 -41.89 7.13 -2.02
N ALA A 36 -42.69 7.95 -1.35
CA ALA A 36 -42.32 9.09 -0.53
C ALA A 36 -41.66 8.73 0.81
N THR A 37 -40.84 9.67 1.27
CA THR A 37 -40.31 9.81 2.63
C THR A 37 -41.43 10.18 3.63
N PRO A 38 -41.51 9.53 4.80
CA PRO A 38 -42.14 10.13 5.97
C PRO A 38 -41.08 10.71 6.92
N GLU A 39 -41.27 12.00 7.24
CA GLU A 39 -40.71 12.69 8.40
C GLU A 39 -41.02 11.94 9.70
N ALA A 40 -40.00 11.67 10.52
CA ALA A 40 -40.17 11.21 11.89
C ALA A 40 -39.68 12.29 12.86
N LYS A 41 -40.66 12.80 13.59
CA LYS A 41 -40.67 13.89 14.57
C LYS A 41 -39.86 13.54 15.82
N ALA A 42 -39.05 14.50 16.27
CA ALA A 42 -38.35 14.46 17.55
C ALA A 42 -39.32 14.62 18.73
N THR A 43 -39.14 13.83 19.78
CA THR A 43 -39.71 14.08 21.12
C THR A 43 -38.68 13.80 22.21
N ASN A 44 -38.44 14.84 23.00
CA ASN A 44 -37.73 14.84 24.28
C ASN A 44 -38.40 13.90 25.29
N ALA A 45 -37.60 13.22 26.12
CA ALA A 45 -37.92 12.95 27.51
C ALA A 45 -36.64 12.60 28.30
N ALA A 46 -36.32 13.42 29.29
CA ALA A 46 -35.40 13.11 30.38
C ALA A 46 -36.08 12.17 31.39
N PRO A 47 -35.31 11.38 32.15
CA PRO A 47 -35.56 11.37 33.59
C PRO A 47 -34.29 11.50 34.43
N ALA A 48 -34.43 12.29 35.48
CA ALA A 48 -33.58 12.32 36.65
C ALA A 48 -33.66 10.99 37.42
N ASN A 49 -32.55 10.55 38.01
CA ASN A 49 -32.56 9.82 39.28
C ASN A 49 -31.21 9.94 40.00
N ALA A 50 -31.33 10.19 41.30
CA ALA A 50 -30.30 10.52 42.27
C ALA A 50 -29.63 9.25 42.87
N PRO A 51 -28.59 9.39 43.74
CA PRO A 51 -27.60 8.36 44.01
C PRO A 51 -27.99 7.41 45.15
N ALA A 52 -27.58 6.15 45.03
CA ALA A 52 -27.65 5.16 46.11
C ALA A 52 -26.25 4.81 46.63
N ASN A 53 -26.01 5.18 47.89
CA ASN A 53 -24.92 4.74 48.75
C ASN A 53 -24.93 3.21 48.90
N VAL A 54 -23.76 2.56 48.76
CA VAL A 54 -23.57 1.16 49.16
C VAL A 54 -22.41 1.09 50.17
N PRO A 55 -22.59 0.41 51.32
CA PRO A 55 -21.58 0.34 52.38
C PRO A 55 -20.41 -0.60 52.05
N ALA A 56 -19.22 -0.17 52.48
CA ALA A 56 -17.97 -0.91 52.42
C ALA A 56 -18.02 -2.17 53.29
N THR A 57 -17.72 -3.32 52.70
CA THR A 57 -17.45 -4.56 53.43
C THR A 57 -15.99 -4.94 53.22
N ALA A 58 -15.17 -4.76 54.25
CA ALA A 58 -13.78 -5.18 54.26
C ALA A 58 -13.71 -6.71 54.40
N LYS A 59 -13.14 -7.39 53.40
CA LYS A 59 -12.75 -8.80 53.48
C LYS A 59 -11.23 -8.89 53.53
N ALA A 60 -10.74 -9.59 54.54
CA ALA A 60 -9.33 -9.86 54.77
C ALA A 60 -8.74 -10.70 53.63
N ASN A 61 -7.66 -10.20 53.02
CA ASN A 61 -6.86 -10.94 52.05
C ASN A 61 -5.97 -11.95 52.77
N ALA A 62 -6.29 -13.23 52.62
CA ALA A 62 -5.35 -14.32 52.87
C ALA A 62 -4.32 -14.34 51.74
N ALA A 63 -3.04 -14.26 52.10
CA ALA A 63 -1.93 -14.36 51.16
C ALA A 63 -1.85 -15.77 50.59
N VAL A 64 -2.32 -15.94 49.35
CA VAL A 64 -2.07 -17.14 48.54
C VAL A 64 -0.80 -16.87 47.73
N ALA A 65 0.25 -17.64 48.01
CA ALA A 65 1.48 -17.64 47.23
C ALA A 65 1.18 -18.15 45.81
N THR A 66 1.10 -17.24 44.84
CA THR A 66 1.06 -17.57 43.42
C THR A 66 2.43 -18.06 43.00
N ALA A 67 2.52 -19.34 42.64
CA ALA A 67 3.67 -19.92 41.97
C ALA A 67 3.95 -19.15 40.67
N GLN A 68 5.17 -18.64 40.55
CA GLN A 68 5.67 -17.94 39.38
C GLN A 68 5.71 -18.91 38.18
N PRO A 69 4.99 -18.64 37.07
CA PRO A 69 5.10 -19.46 35.87
C PRO A 69 6.55 -19.45 35.39
N ALA A 70 7.08 -20.64 35.11
CA ALA A 70 8.41 -20.78 34.53
C ALA A 70 8.51 -19.93 33.26
N THR A 71 9.50 -19.04 33.25
CA THR A 71 9.83 -18.16 32.13
C THR A 71 10.29 -19.03 30.95
N GLY A 72 9.34 -19.46 30.13
CA GLY A 72 9.63 -20.09 28.85
C GLY A 72 10.42 -19.11 28.01
N THR A 73 11.61 -19.52 27.58
CA THR A 73 12.49 -18.75 26.69
C THR A 73 11.74 -18.51 25.39
N GLN A 74 11.13 -17.33 25.24
CA GLN A 74 10.46 -16.95 24.00
C GLN A 74 11.56 -16.86 22.92
N PRO A 75 11.44 -17.60 21.79
CA PRO A 75 12.44 -17.57 20.73
C PRO A 75 12.67 -16.11 20.31
N ALA A 76 13.92 -15.67 20.32
CA ALA A 76 14.30 -14.36 19.84
C ALA A 76 13.75 -14.20 18.41
N VAL A 77 12.87 -13.21 18.21
CA VAL A 77 12.38 -12.85 16.89
C VAL A 77 13.59 -12.42 16.09
N ALA A 78 13.99 -13.23 15.11
CA ALA A 78 15.13 -12.93 14.25
C ALA A 78 14.94 -11.52 13.67
N THR A 79 15.96 -10.67 13.84
CA THR A 79 15.97 -9.34 13.26
C THR A 79 15.75 -9.49 11.75
N PRO A 80 14.74 -8.81 11.16
CA PRO A 80 14.50 -8.92 9.73
C PRO A 80 15.79 -8.57 8.97
N GLN A 81 16.31 -9.52 8.20
CA GLN A 81 17.46 -9.23 7.35
C GLN A 81 17.07 -8.08 6.42
N GLN A 82 17.91 -7.04 6.38
CA GLN A 82 17.66 -5.88 5.55
C GLN A 82 17.73 -6.32 4.09
N GLN A 83 16.57 -6.41 3.42
CA GLN A 83 16.50 -6.79 2.02
C GLN A 83 17.10 -5.68 1.17
N THR A 84 18.23 -5.97 0.53
CA THR A 84 18.86 -5.06 -0.41
C THR A 84 18.28 -5.30 -1.81
N TYR A 85 17.82 -4.23 -2.43
CA TYR A 85 17.35 -4.23 -3.82
C TYR A 85 18.36 -3.51 -4.70
N PRO A 86 18.61 -3.97 -5.93
CA PRO A 86 19.60 -3.37 -6.80
C PRO A 86 19.13 -1.98 -7.26
N LEU A 87 20.03 -0.99 -7.17
CA LEU A 87 19.72 0.41 -7.47
C LEU A 87 19.87 0.76 -8.97
N ASP A 88 20.43 -0.15 -9.77
CA ASP A 88 20.65 0.02 -11.21
C ASP A 88 19.34 0.15 -12.02
N ALA A 89 18.23 -0.37 -11.48
CA ALA A 89 16.91 -0.29 -12.09
C ALA A 89 16.21 1.07 -11.91
N ILE A 90 16.83 2.03 -11.20
CA ILE A 90 16.29 3.36 -10.96
C ILE A 90 17.31 4.45 -11.25
N LYS A 91 16.83 5.68 -11.45
CA LYS A 91 17.69 6.87 -11.43
C LYS A 91 17.77 7.37 -9.99
N ALA A 92 18.83 6.98 -9.28
CA ALA A 92 19.09 7.40 -7.91
C ALA A 92 19.42 8.91 -7.82
N VAL A 93 19.17 9.49 -6.64
CA VAL A 93 19.63 10.83 -6.25
C VAL A 93 20.76 10.73 -5.22
N ALA A 94 21.42 11.85 -4.90
CA ALA A 94 22.42 11.87 -3.84
C ALA A 94 21.81 11.53 -2.47
N ASP A 95 22.55 10.78 -1.65
CA ASP A 95 22.05 10.27 -0.37
C ASP A 95 21.77 11.39 0.66
N ASP A 96 22.50 12.51 0.56
CA ASP A 96 22.37 13.70 1.41
C ASP A 96 21.28 14.69 0.94
N CYS A 97 20.42 14.28 0.01
CA CYS A 97 19.30 15.09 -0.44
C CYS A 97 18.37 15.50 0.72
N THR A 98 18.14 16.81 0.89
CA THR A 98 17.35 17.40 1.99
C THR A 98 15.83 17.37 1.78
N SER A 99 15.36 17.10 0.56
CA SER A 99 13.93 16.98 0.25
C SER A 99 13.70 15.92 -0.82
N PRO A 100 14.01 14.65 -0.52
CA PRO A 100 13.86 13.56 -1.46
C PRO A 100 12.40 13.10 -1.52
N GLN A 101 11.94 12.85 -2.74
CA GLN A 101 10.59 12.33 -3.00
C GLN A 101 10.66 11.21 -4.03
N VAL A 102 9.71 10.28 -3.97
CA VAL A 102 9.54 9.22 -4.96
C VAL A 102 8.12 9.24 -5.49
N LEU A 103 7.95 9.45 -6.80
CA LEU A 103 6.71 9.09 -7.48
C LEU A 103 6.68 7.57 -7.61
N LEU A 104 5.82 6.88 -6.85
CA LEU A 104 5.75 5.42 -6.85
C LEU A 104 4.89 4.89 -8.00
N ALA A 105 3.68 5.44 -8.12
CA ALA A 105 2.68 4.99 -9.08
C ALA A 105 1.72 6.12 -9.45
N THR A 106 1.06 5.97 -10.59
CA THR A 106 -0.01 6.85 -11.06
C THR A 106 -1.29 6.04 -11.27
N ALA A 107 -2.44 6.68 -11.14
CA ALA A 107 -3.74 6.08 -11.42
C ALA A 107 -4.61 7.04 -12.25
N PRO A 108 -5.47 6.54 -13.15
CA PRO A 108 -6.32 7.38 -13.98
C PRO A 108 -7.43 8.03 -13.14
N LYS A 109 -8.00 9.13 -13.65
CA LYS A 109 -9.13 9.83 -13.00
C LYS A 109 -10.30 8.91 -12.61
N SER A 110 -10.52 7.85 -13.39
CA SER A 110 -11.64 6.92 -13.21
C SER A 110 -11.63 6.14 -11.89
N VAL A 111 -10.49 6.02 -11.20
CA VAL A 111 -10.44 5.31 -9.90
C VAL A 111 -10.85 6.18 -8.71
N GLY A 112 -10.93 7.50 -8.91
CA GLY A 112 -11.23 8.45 -7.85
C GLY A 112 -10.09 8.69 -6.83
N PRO A 113 -10.24 9.71 -5.96
CA PRO A 113 -9.23 10.08 -4.98
C PRO A 113 -9.06 9.03 -3.87
N ASP A 114 -10.09 8.21 -3.61
CA ASP A 114 -10.11 7.14 -2.61
C ASP A 114 -9.56 5.80 -3.13
N TYR A 115 -8.80 5.81 -4.24
CA TYR A 115 -8.18 4.60 -4.76
C TYR A 115 -7.38 3.88 -3.68
N ALA A 116 -7.58 2.57 -3.54
CA ALA A 116 -7.11 1.82 -2.37
C ALA A 116 -5.59 1.56 -2.35
N TRP A 117 -4.90 1.77 -3.48
CA TRP A 117 -3.45 1.55 -3.65
C TRP A 117 -2.96 0.19 -3.14
N HIS A 118 -3.75 -0.87 -3.36
CA HIS A 118 -3.50 -2.21 -2.82
C HIS A 118 -2.07 -2.72 -3.10
N VAL A 119 -1.58 -2.52 -4.33
CA VAL A 119 -0.23 -2.97 -4.72
C VAL A 119 0.84 -2.34 -3.83
N THR A 120 0.78 -1.02 -3.62
CA THR A 120 1.73 -0.33 -2.76
C THR A 120 1.62 -0.78 -1.31
N ARG A 121 0.40 -0.93 -0.78
CA ARG A 121 0.18 -1.44 0.58
C ARG A 121 0.86 -2.79 0.78
N GLN A 122 0.69 -3.72 -0.15
CA GLN A 122 1.26 -5.06 0.00
C GLN A 122 2.78 -5.11 -0.23
N ALA A 123 3.32 -4.25 -1.10
CA ALA A 123 4.77 -4.07 -1.26
C ALA A 123 5.42 -3.56 0.04
N MET A 124 4.83 -2.54 0.67
CA MET A 124 5.29 -2.02 1.96
C MET A 124 5.18 -3.08 3.07
N LEU A 125 4.07 -3.82 3.13
CA LEU A 125 3.88 -4.86 4.13
C LEU A 125 4.85 -6.04 3.97
N ALA A 126 5.36 -6.29 2.77
CA ALA A 126 6.39 -7.30 2.52
C ALA A 126 7.80 -6.82 2.92
N ASN A 127 7.99 -5.49 3.06
CA ASN A 127 9.28 -4.83 3.27
C ASN A 127 9.27 -3.97 4.52
N GLN A 128 9.25 -4.63 5.69
CA GLN A 128 9.17 -3.95 6.99
C GLN A 128 10.45 -3.20 7.40
N GLN A 129 11.46 -3.14 6.53
CA GLN A 129 12.61 -2.26 6.69
C GLN A 129 12.25 -0.77 6.55
N PHE A 130 11.10 -0.45 5.95
CA PHE A 130 10.59 0.92 5.88
C PHE A 130 9.49 1.11 6.93
N LYS A 131 9.62 2.16 7.73
CA LYS A 131 8.59 2.58 8.69
C LYS A 131 7.68 3.60 8.03
N VAL A 132 6.47 3.19 7.68
CA VAL A 132 5.46 4.13 7.15
C VAL A 132 4.95 5.01 8.29
N VAL A 133 5.06 6.32 8.14
CA VAL A 133 4.65 7.33 9.12
C VAL A 133 3.58 8.27 8.54
N ASN A 134 2.80 8.91 9.41
CA ASN A 134 1.75 9.87 9.04
C ASN A 134 2.19 11.34 9.22
N TYR A 135 3.47 11.58 9.49
CA TYR A 135 4.11 12.88 9.61
C TYR A 135 5.28 12.99 8.62
N MET A 136 5.85 14.19 8.44
CA MET A 136 7.02 14.37 7.57
C MET A 136 8.22 13.58 8.14
N PRO A 137 8.82 12.63 7.39
CA PRO A 137 9.87 11.77 7.93
C PRO A 137 11.07 12.55 8.44
N THR A 138 11.56 12.18 9.62
CA THR A 138 12.72 12.84 10.26
C THR A 138 13.88 11.88 10.51
N LEU A 139 13.64 10.57 10.42
CA LEU A 139 14.65 9.53 10.68
C LEU A 139 14.88 8.66 9.44
N PRO A 140 16.13 8.20 9.20
CA PRO A 140 16.41 7.23 8.15
C PRO A 140 15.50 5.99 8.22
N GLY A 141 14.98 5.55 7.08
CA GLY A 141 14.03 4.45 6.99
C GLY A 141 12.56 4.83 7.23
N GLU A 142 12.26 6.05 7.70
CA GLU A 142 10.89 6.55 7.74
C GLU A 142 10.42 7.04 6.37
N VAL A 143 9.18 6.71 6.02
CA VAL A 143 8.56 7.12 4.76
C VAL A 143 7.14 7.62 5.00
N TYR A 144 6.82 8.78 4.46
CA TYR A 144 5.44 9.27 4.40
C TYR A 144 4.91 9.03 3.00
N ILE A 145 3.74 8.39 2.88
CA ILE A 145 3.13 8.10 1.58
C ILE A 145 1.80 8.84 1.52
N GLY A 146 1.55 9.56 0.43
CA GLY A 146 0.30 10.29 0.23
C GLY A 146 -0.16 10.27 -1.23
N PRO A 147 -1.48 10.21 -1.49
CA PRO A 147 -2.03 10.45 -2.82
C PRO A 147 -2.08 11.96 -3.09
N TYR A 148 -1.69 12.36 -4.30
CA TYR A 148 -1.70 13.72 -4.81
C TYR A 148 -2.52 13.76 -6.10
N GLY A 149 -3.14 14.91 -6.38
CA GLY A 149 -3.68 15.18 -7.70
C GLY A 149 -2.53 15.22 -8.71
N TYR A 150 -2.77 14.73 -9.92
CA TYR A 150 -1.80 14.71 -11.01
C TYR A 150 -2.44 15.28 -12.28
N THR A 151 -1.62 15.49 -13.32
CA THR A 151 -2.06 16.11 -14.58
C THR A 151 -3.33 15.47 -15.15
N ASP A 152 -4.20 16.29 -15.75
CA ASP A 152 -5.46 15.86 -16.36
C ASP A 152 -6.46 15.17 -15.41
N GLY A 153 -6.35 15.49 -14.10
CA GLY A 153 -7.21 14.92 -13.07
C GLY A 153 -6.88 13.47 -12.72
N ALA A 154 -5.71 12.97 -13.15
CA ALA A 154 -5.14 11.72 -12.68
C ALA A 154 -4.69 11.83 -11.21
N PHE A 155 -4.22 10.72 -10.66
CA PHE A 155 -3.71 10.64 -9.29
C PHE A 155 -2.29 10.09 -9.28
N ALA A 156 -1.48 10.57 -8.35
CA ALA A 156 -0.12 10.12 -8.13
C ALA A 156 0.06 9.68 -6.67
N LEU A 157 0.73 8.56 -6.44
CA LEU A 157 1.14 8.15 -5.12
C LEU A 157 2.60 8.53 -4.92
N VAL A 158 2.85 9.45 -4.00
CA VAL A 158 4.18 9.99 -3.74
C VAL A 158 4.63 9.61 -2.34
N ALA A 159 5.85 9.11 -2.23
CA ALA A 159 6.54 8.96 -0.96
C ALA A 159 7.49 10.13 -0.72
N ARG A 160 7.58 10.59 0.53
CA ARG A 160 8.62 11.51 1.01
C ARG A 160 9.51 10.72 1.98
N CYS A 161 10.80 11.04 2.02
CA CYS A 161 11.77 10.44 2.93
C CYS A 161 12.58 11.53 3.64
N SER A 162 13.30 11.16 4.69
CA SER A 162 14.25 12.04 5.40
C SER A 162 15.53 12.30 4.59
N ASP A 163 15.95 11.34 3.78
CA ASP A 163 17.24 11.32 3.07
C ASP A 163 17.13 10.57 1.73
N GLY A 164 18.08 10.86 0.83
CA GLY A 164 18.12 10.29 -0.51
C GLY A 164 18.32 8.78 -0.49
N ALA A 165 19.12 8.25 0.44
CA ALA A 165 19.38 6.82 0.56
C ALA A 165 18.10 6.01 0.84
N THR A 166 17.23 6.51 1.71
CA THR A 166 15.93 5.91 2.03
C THR A 166 15.01 5.92 0.82
N CYS A 167 14.93 7.04 0.09
CA CYS A 167 14.11 7.15 -1.11
C CYS A 167 14.64 6.30 -2.28
N ASN A 168 15.96 6.21 -2.48
CA ASN A 168 16.59 5.32 -3.45
C ASN A 168 16.25 3.86 -3.17
N ARG A 169 16.41 3.41 -1.91
CA ARG A 169 16.07 2.04 -1.49
C ARG A 169 14.58 1.75 -1.65
N LEU A 170 13.72 2.71 -1.30
CA LEU A 170 12.27 2.56 -1.45
C LEU A 170 11.88 2.39 -2.93
N ALA A 171 12.43 3.24 -3.81
CA ALA A 171 12.16 3.17 -5.24
C ALA A 171 12.66 1.86 -5.86
N ALA A 172 13.86 1.40 -5.47
CA ALA A 172 14.40 0.12 -5.94
C ALA A 172 13.56 -1.07 -5.47
N MET A 173 13.16 -1.10 -4.20
CA MET A 173 12.23 -2.10 -3.67
C MET A 173 10.92 -2.10 -4.44
N TYR A 174 10.33 -0.92 -4.64
CA TYR A 174 9.06 -0.79 -5.35
C TYR A 174 9.17 -1.26 -6.80
N LYS A 175 10.27 -0.94 -7.48
CA LYS A 175 10.56 -1.40 -8.85
C LYS A 175 10.71 -2.92 -8.92
N ALA A 176 11.40 -3.52 -7.96
CA ALA A 176 11.62 -4.96 -7.92
C ALA A 176 10.30 -5.73 -7.73
N ILE A 177 9.44 -5.26 -6.82
CA ILE A 177 8.16 -5.90 -6.50
C ILE A 177 7.08 -5.62 -7.56
N VAL A 178 6.98 -4.37 -7.99
CA VAL A 178 6.01 -3.92 -8.98
C VAL A 178 6.75 -3.71 -10.29
N ARG A 179 7.02 -4.80 -11.02
CA ARG A 179 7.94 -4.77 -12.17
C ARG A 179 7.52 -3.84 -13.30
N SER A 180 6.21 -3.70 -13.50
CA SER A 180 5.62 -2.75 -14.44
C SER A 180 5.74 -1.28 -14.01
N SER A 181 6.05 -1.00 -12.74
CA SER A 181 6.21 0.36 -12.24
C SER A 181 7.45 1.06 -12.81
N ARG A 182 7.41 2.39 -12.76
CA ARG A 182 8.51 3.28 -13.17
C ARG A 182 8.70 4.35 -12.08
N PRO A 183 9.18 3.96 -10.89
CA PRO A 183 9.31 4.91 -9.81
C PRO A 183 10.34 5.97 -10.18
N GLN A 184 10.07 7.23 -9.82
CA GLN A 184 10.95 8.36 -10.12
C GLN A 184 11.38 9.01 -8.82
N VAL A 185 12.68 8.97 -8.53
CA VAL A 185 13.27 9.66 -7.38
C VAL A 185 13.67 11.07 -7.81
N VAL A 186 13.25 12.06 -7.04
CA VAL A 186 13.59 13.48 -7.25
C VAL A 186 14.13 14.09 -5.98
N CYS A 187 14.99 15.11 -6.13
CA CYS A 187 15.58 15.83 -5.02
C CYS A 187 15.31 17.33 -5.14
N GLY A 188 14.75 17.94 -4.09
CA GLY A 188 14.61 19.40 -3.93
C GLY A 188 13.55 20.06 -4.83
N THR A 189 13.35 19.56 -6.04
CA THR A 189 12.34 20.07 -6.97
C THR A 189 11.03 19.31 -6.77
N PRO A 190 9.89 20.01 -6.62
CA PRO A 190 8.59 19.36 -6.64
C PRO A 190 8.41 18.55 -7.93
N ILE A 191 7.79 17.38 -7.82
CA ILE A 191 7.40 16.59 -8.99
C ILE A 191 6.48 17.47 -9.86
N GLN A 192 6.75 17.54 -11.16
CA GLN A 192 5.96 18.40 -12.04
C GLN A 192 4.53 17.86 -12.16
N GLY A 193 3.54 18.74 -12.07
CA GLY A 193 2.14 18.39 -12.26
C GLY A 193 1.45 17.69 -11.09
N ILE A 194 2.11 17.50 -9.93
CA ILE A 194 1.42 17.08 -8.70
C ILE A 194 0.81 18.28 -7.97
N SER A 195 -0.29 18.07 -7.25
CA SER A 195 -0.84 19.07 -6.32
C SER A 195 0.16 19.40 -5.19
N SER A 196 0.08 20.61 -4.64
CA SER A 196 0.96 21.03 -3.53
C SER A 196 0.66 20.29 -2.22
N THR A 197 -0.59 19.89 -2.02
CA THR A 197 -1.08 19.12 -0.87
C THR A 197 -1.59 17.75 -1.29
N PRO A 198 -1.50 16.74 -0.41
CA PRO A 198 -2.19 15.47 -0.61
C PRO A 198 -3.70 15.70 -0.77
N ILE A 199 -4.35 14.89 -1.60
CA ILE A 199 -5.80 14.94 -1.86
C ILE A 199 -6.57 13.87 -1.09
N GLY A 200 -5.87 13.09 -0.27
CA GLY A 200 -6.41 11.98 0.52
C GLY A 200 -5.32 11.41 1.42
N SER A 201 -5.62 10.30 2.10
CA SER A 201 -4.66 9.60 2.95
C SER A 201 -4.34 8.23 2.40
N PHE A 202 -3.05 7.89 2.37
CA PHE A 202 -2.65 6.49 2.25
C PHE A 202 -2.91 5.85 3.61
N ARG A 203 -4.05 5.15 3.72
CA ARG A 203 -4.44 4.50 4.98
C ARG A 203 -3.37 3.47 5.32
N TRP A 204 -2.66 3.59 6.43
CA TRP A 204 -1.68 2.61 6.88
C TRP A 204 -1.83 2.42 8.37
N ASP A 205 -2.05 1.17 8.79
CA ASP A 205 -2.24 0.85 10.20
C ASP A 205 -0.90 0.46 10.84
N ALA A 206 -0.72 0.86 12.11
CA ALA A 206 0.47 0.50 12.87
C ALA A 206 0.54 -1.01 13.13
N ASP A 207 -0.61 -1.69 13.26
CA ASP A 207 -0.67 -3.15 13.28
C ASP A 207 -0.47 -3.69 11.85
N PRO A 208 0.61 -4.44 11.57
CA PRO A 208 0.84 -5.03 10.26
C PRO A 208 -0.31 -5.93 9.79
N LYS A 209 -1.04 -6.58 10.70
CA LYS A 209 -2.16 -7.47 10.34
C LYS A 209 -3.37 -6.70 9.83
N ALA A 210 -3.60 -5.48 10.29
CA ALA A 210 -4.67 -4.62 9.79
C ALA A 210 -4.45 -4.19 8.31
N ASN A 211 -3.22 -4.30 7.81
CA ASN A 211 -2.87 -4.01 6.42
C ASN A 211 -2.97 -5.23 5.47
N LEU A 212 -3.39 -6.40 5.97
CA LEU A 212 -3.56 -7.60 5.15
C LEU A 212 -4.71 -7.45 4.15
N PRO A 213 -4.64 -8.13 2.99
CA PRO A 213 -5.76 -8.21 2.04
C PRO A 213 -7.03 -8.74 2.68
N ARG A 214 -8.18 -8.20 2.29
CA ARG A 214 -9.50 -8.69 2.73
C ARG A 214 -10.10 -9.68 1.73
N ASP A 215 -11.16 -10.37 2.15
CA ASP A 215 -11.96 -11.21 1.26
C ASP A 215 -12.53 -10.37 0.10
N GLY A 216 -12.50 -10.93 -1.12
CA GLY A 216 -12.94 -10.24 -2.33
C GLY A 216 -11.93 -9.26 -2.93
N GLU A 217 -10.85 -8.90 -2.24
CA GLU A 217 -9.81 -8.00 -2.75
C GLU A 217 -8.77 -8.74 -3.60
N LEU A 218 -9.18 -9.29 -4.75
CA LEU A 218 -8.29 -10.12 -5.58
C LEU A 218 -6.98 -9.40 -5.95
N GLN A 219 -7.03 -8.11 -6.26
CA GLN A 219 -5.84 -7.33 -6.56
C GLN A 219 -4.88 -7.27 -5.36
N ALA A 220 -5.39 -7.11 -4.14
CA ALA A 220 -4.56 -7.11 -2.93
C ALA A 220 -3.98 -8.50 -2.64
N LEU A 221 -4.77 -9.56 -2.82
CA LEU A 221 -4.33 -10.94 -2.63
C LEU A 221 -3.18 -11.29 -3.60
N CYS A 222 -3.36 -11.01 -4.90
CA CYS A 222 -2.31 -11.23 -5.90
C CYS A 222 -1.07 -10.36 -5.64
N ALA A 223 -1.26 -9.08 -5.24
CA ALA A 223 -0.14 -8.20 -4.94
C ALA A 223 0.68 -8.70 -3.75
N ARG A 224 0.02 -9.25 -2.72
CA ARG A 224 0.67 -9.80 -1.54
C ARG A 224 1.44 -11.09 -1.83
N LEU A 225 0.87 -12.00 -2.62
CA LEU A 225 1.59 -13.19 -3.09
C LEU A 225 2.87 -12.77 -3.84
N SER A 226 2.73 -11.90 -4.86
CA SER A 226 3.86 -11.43 -5.66
C SER A 226 4.93 -10.74 -4.80
N ALA A 227 4.51 -9.82 -3.93
CA ALA A 227 5.42 -9.09 -3.06
C ALA A 227 6.19 -10.03 -2.12
N CYS A 228 5.52 -10.99 -1.49
CA CYS A 228 6.21 -11.96 -0.64
C CYS A 228 7.14 -12.88 -1.43
N THR A 229 6.73 -13.36 -2.61
CA THR A 229 7.56 -14.23 -3.45
C THR A 229 8.83 -13.53 -3.90
N ILE A 230 8.72 -12.30 -4.40
CA ILE A 230 9.87 -11.50 -4.84
C ILE A 230 10.76 -11.10 -3.65
N ALA A 231 10.15 -10.78 -2.50
CA ALA A 231 10.90 -10.47 -1.29
C ALA A 231 11.69 -11.70 -0.78
N SER A 232 11.16 -12.92 -0.92
CA SER A 232 11.88 -14.15 -0.58
C SER A 232 12.92 -14.56 -1.62
N ASP A 233 12.64 -14.30 -2.91
CA ASP A 233 13.51 -14.63 -4.03
C ASP A 233 13.41 -13.56 -5.11
N GLN A 234 14.38 -12.64 -5.13
CA GLN A 234 14.43 -11.55 -6.10
C GLN A 234 14.70 -12.04 -7.54
N SER A 235 15.17 -13.29 -7.71
CA SER A 235 15.41 -13.89 -9.02
C SER A 235 14.12 -14.41 -9.69
N THR A 236 12.99 -14.37 -8.99
CA THR A 236 11.67 -14.79 -9.50
C THR A 236 11.44 -14.23 -10.92
N PRO A 237 11.22 -15.06 -11.95
CA PRO A 237 11.01 -14.59 -13.31
C PRO A 237 9.58 -14.01 -13.49
N GLY A 238 9.39 -13.25 -14.57
CA GLY A 238 8.05 -12.76 -14.96
C GLY A 238 7.50 -11.66 -14.04
N ASP A 239 6.17 -11.56 -13.96
CA ASP A 239 5.43 -10.65 -13.06
C ASP A 239 4.31 -11.46 -12.36
N PRO A 240 4.62 -12.07 -11.18
CA PRO A 240 3.68 -12.95 -10.49
C PRO A 240 2.35 -12.28 -10.13
N PHE A 241 2.35 -10.95 -9.95
CA PHE A 241 1.14 -10.19 -9.72
C PHE A 241 0.22 -10.24 -10.94
N LEU A 242 0.75 -9.93 -12.12
CA LEU A 242 -0.02 -9.98 -13.37
C LEU A 242 -0.46 -11.41 -13.72
N ASP A 243 0.39 -12.40 -13.47
CA ASP A 243 0.07 -13.81 -13.72
C ASP A 243 -1.07 -14.29 -12.81
N CYS A 244 -1.05 -13.88 -11.54
CA CYS A 244 -2.14 -14.13 -10.59
C CYS A 244 -3.44 -13.43 -11.00
N GLN A 245 -3.39 -12.17 -11.45
CA GLN A 245 -4.59 -11.46 -11.89
C GLN A 245 -5.24 -12.11 -13.12
N LYS A 246 -4.44 -12.64 -14.05
CA LYS A 246 -4.94 -13.31 -15.28
C LYS A 246 -5.56 -14.66 -15.00
N ALA A 247 -5.03 -15.42 -14.04
CA ALA A 247 -5.46 -16.79 -13.77
C ALA A 247 -5.48 -17.08 -12.26
N PRO A 248 -6.34 -16.40 -11.47
CA PRO A 248 -6.28 -16.44 -10.01
C PRO A 248 -6.52 -17.85 -9.43
N ALA A 249 -7.29 -18.68 -10.10
CA ALA A 249 -7.52 -20.08 -9.72
C ALA A 249 -6.25 -20.96 -9.74
N LYS A 250 -5.18 -20.53 -10.43
CA LYS A 250 -3.87 -21.22 -10.42
C LYS A 250 -3.02 -20.86 -9.20
N PHE A 251 -3.46 -19.88 -8.40
CA PHE A 251 -2.74 -19.38 -7.25
C PHE A 251 -3.54 -19.68 -5.98
N LYS A 252 -2.83 -20.01 -4.90
CA LYS A 252 -3.45 -20.16 -3.56
C LYS A 252 -3.67 -18.79 -2.94
N THR A 253 -4.62 -18.01 -3.46
CA THR A 253 -4.85 -16.61 -3.06
C THR A 253 -5.12 -16.44 -1.58
N ASP A 254 -5.73 -17.42 -0.91
CA ASP A 254 -5.95 -17.37 0.55
C ASP A 254 -4.65 -17.38 1.36
N CYS A 255 -3.55 -17.90 0.82
CA CYS A 255 -2.24 -17.82 1.47
C CYS A 255 -1.76 -16.38 1.66
N ALA A 256 -2.19 -15.43 0.80
CA ALA A 256 -1.80 -14.03 0.92
C ALA A 256 -2.37 -13.33 2.17
N LYS A 257 -3.37 -13.92 2.83
CA LYS A 257 -3.93 -13.41 4.09
C LYS A 257 -3.06 -13.74 5.30
N ARG A 258 -1.99 -14.53 5.13
CA ARG A 258 -1.09 -14.91 6.21
C ARG A 258 -0.06 -13.81 6.51
N TYR A 259 0.37 -13.82 7.76
CA TYR A 259 1.42 -12.95 8.26
C TYR A 259 2.40 -13.76 9.12
N PRO A 260 3.73 -13.61 8.94
CA PRO A 260 4.45 -12.75 8.00
C PRO A 260 4.58 -13.36 6.57
N CYS A 261 5.37 -12.74 5.67
CA CYS A 261 5.60 -13.28 4.32
C CYS A 261 6.14 -14.72 4.32
N ALA A 262 6.90 -15.13 5.33
CA ALA A 262 7.36 -16.53 5.46
C ALA A 262 6.17 -17.52 5.50
N GLU A 263 5.09 -17.17 6.19
CA GLU A 263 3.85 -17.98 6.24
C GLU A 263 3.09 -17.99 4.91
N VAL A 264 3.18 -16.88 4.15
CA VAL A 264 2.61 -16.80 2.79
C VAL A 264 3.34 -17.79 1.88
N ILE A 265 4.67 -17.78 1.88
CA ILE A 265 5.50 -18.66 1.05
C ILE A 265 5.32 -20.13 1.45
N ALA A 266 5.34 -20.42 2.75
CA ALA A 266 5.12 -21.78 3.26
C ALA A 266 3.74 -22.34 2.90
N CYS A 267 2.72 -21.48 2.80
CA CYS A 267 1.38 -21.86 2.36
C CYS A 267 1.27 -22.03 0.84
N ALA A 268 1.91 -21.15 0.07
CA ALA A 268 1.81 -21.14 -1.39
C ALA A 268 2.65 -22.25 -2.07
N GLY A 269 3.74 -22.69 -1.45
CA GLY A 269 4.63 -23.75 -1.96
C GLY A 269 4.27 -25.18 -1.54
N LYS A 270 3.33 -25.35 -0.61
CA LYS A 270 2.58 -26.60 -0.40
C LYS A 270 1.38 -26.58 -1.33
#